data_AF-A0A0F5J1A8-F1
#
_entry.id   AF-A0A0F5J1A8-F1
#
_cell.length_a   1.000
_cell.length_b   1.000
_cell.length_c   1.000
_cell.angle_alpha   90.00
_cell.angle_beta   90.00
_cell.angle_gamma   90.00
#
_symmetry.space_group_name_H-M   'P 1'
#
loop_
_entity.id
_entity.type
_entity.pdbx_description
1 polymer ?
#
loop_
_entity_poly.entity_id
_entity_poly.type
_entity_poly.pdbx_seq_one_letter_code
_entity_poly.pdbx_strand_id
1 'polypeptide(L)'
;MPCCRPNVLSLRISSIQLIIMAELNRLKVVLVEKKKTARWLADKMGKDPATISKWCTNTSQPSIETLAKVAKLLEADIRDLLIPTNKE
;
A
#
# COMPACT_ATOMS: atom_id res chain seq x y z
N MET A 1 -28.09 4.41 -40.71
CA MET A 1 -27.42 4.98 -39.53
C MET A 1 -28.41 4.99 -38.37
N PRO A 2 -28.31 4.06 -37.40
CA PRO A 2 -29.10 4.14 -36.18
C PRO A 2 -28.24 4.63 -35.01
N CYS A 3 -28.75 5.64 -34.33
CA CYS A 3 -28.26 6.17 -33.07
C CYS A 3 -28.39 5.08 -31.99
N CYS A 4 -27.27 4.60 -31.43
CA CYS A 4 -27.31 3.72 -30.27
C CYS A 4 -27.62 4.54 -29.01
N ARG A 5 -28.77 4.25 -28.40
CA ARG A 5 -29.18 4.76 -27.09
C ARG A 5 -28.16 4.34 -26.01
N PRO A 6 -27.76 5.22 -25.07
CA PRO A 6 -27.02 4.77 -23.91
C PRO A 6 -27.95 3.94 -23.02
N ASN A 7 -27.59 2.67 -22.81
CA ASN A 7 -28.28 1.78 -21.90
C ASN A 7 -27.92 2.18 -20.47
N VAL A 8 -28.89 2.71 -19.74
CA VAL A 8 -28.80 3.07 -18.32
C VAL A 8 -28.85 1.79 -17.47
N LEU A 9 -27.69 1.14 -17.33
CA LEU A 9 -27.49 0.03 -16.41
C LEU A 9 -26.23 0.28 -15.59
N SER A 10 -26.44 0.85 -14.40
CA SER A 10 -25.84 0.41 -13.13
C SER A 10 -25.79 1.59 -12.18
N LEU A 11 -26.88 1.75 -11.44
CA LEU A 11 -26.94 2.50 -10.21
C LEU A 11 -25.80 2.09 -9.25
N ARG A 12 -25.20 3.10 -8.62
CA ARG A 12 -24.45 3.06 -7.35
C ARG A 12 -23.07 2.39 -7.36
N ILE A 13 -22.06 3.12 -7.82
CA ILE A 13 -20.72 3.05 -7.21
C ILE A 13 -20.14 4.48 -7.11
N SER A 14 -20.80 5.35 -6.35
CA SER A 14 -20.34 6.74 -6.14
C SER A 14 -19.64 6.95 -4.79
N SER A 15 -19.26 5.87 -4.07
CA SER A 15 -18.67 5.99 -2.72
C SER A 15 -17.44 5.12 -2.44
N ILE A 16 -17.07 4.17 -3.32
CA ILE A 16 -15.90 3.30 -3.10
C ILE A 16 -14.60 3.97 -3.56
N GLN A 17 -14.67 4.88 -4.53
CA GLN A 17 -13.49 5.49 -5.14
C GLN A 17 -12.72 6.45 -4.20
N LEU A 18 -13.38 7.03 -3.20
CA LEU A 18 -12.78 8.10 -2.38
C LEU A 18 -12.02 7.60 -1.14
N ILE A 19 -12.15 6.32 -0.77
CA ILE A 19 -11.46 5.75 0.40
C ILE A 19 -10.17 5.01 0.02
N ILE A 20 -10.01 4.49 -1.21
CA ILE A 20 -8.91 3.53 -1.52
C ILE A 20 -7.74 4.19 -2.27
N MET A 21 -7.46 5.46 -1.96
CA MET A 21 -6.09 5.98 -1.97
C MET A 21 -5.52 6.05 -0.55
N ALA A 22 -6.30 5.61 0.46
CA ALA A 22 -5.86 5.52 1.85
C ALA A 22 -5.02 4.26 2.06
N GLU A 23 -3.70 4.44 2.10
CA GLU A 23 -2.70 3.65 2.85
C GLU A 23 -2.98 2.14 3.04
N LEU A 24 -3.16 1.35 1.98
CA LEU A 24 -3.24 -0.11 2.13
C LEU A 24 -2.00 -0.68 2.86
N ASN A 25 -0.83 -0.08 2.65
CA ASN A 25 0.39 -0.41 3.39
C ASN A 25 0.61 0.57 4.55
N ARG A 26 0.67 0.04 5.78
CA ARG A 26 1.10 0.75 7.00
C ARG A 26 2.63 0.83 7.12
N LEU A 27 3.38 0.56 6.06
CA LEU A 27 4.84 0.49 6.09
C LEU A 27 5.50 1.74 6.69
N LYS A 28 4.97 2.93 6.35
CA LYS A 28 5.45 4.21 6.90
C LYS A 28 5.24 4.29 8.41
N VAL A 29 4.10 3.84 8.92
CA VAL A 29 3.76 3.85 10.35
C VAL A 29 4.69 2.91 11.10
N VAL A 30 4.85 1.67 10.63
CA VAL A 30 5.73 0.68 11.25
C VAL A 30 7.19 1.13 11.26
N LEU A 31 7.65 1.81 10.19
CA LEU A 31 8.99 2.41 10.16
C LEU A 31 9.17 3.46 11.27
N VAL A 32 8.16 4.31 11.51
CA VAL A 32 8.19 5.33 12.57
C VAL A 32 8.11 4.68 13.95
N GLU A 33 7.23 3.70 14.16
CA GLU A 33 7.10 2.96 15.43
C GLU A 33 8.40 2.27 15.82
N LYS A 34 9.11 1.72 14.84
CA LYS A 34 10.41 1.06 15.03
C LYS A 34 11.59 2.04 14.98
N LYS A 35 11.35 3.36 14.84
CA LYS A 35 12.36 4.43 14.72
C LYS A 35 13.41 4.15 13.63
N LYS A 36 12.99 3.58 12.51
CA LYS A 36 13.84 3.29 11.35
C LYS A 36 13.53 4.28 10.22
N THR A 37 14.55 4.60 9.43
CA THR A 37 14.40 5.51 8.29
C THR A 37 14.21 4.72 6.99
N ALA A 38 13.55 5.33 5.99
CA ALA A 38 13.41 4.73 4.67
C ALA A 38 14.79 4.47 4.01
N ARG A 39 15.77 5.33 4.29
CA ARG A 39 17.18 5.15 3.87
C ARG A 39 17.82 3.92 4.51
N TRP A 40 17.53 3.65 5.78
CA TRP A 40 18.00 2.44 6.46
C TRP A 40 17.40 1.17 5.84
N LEU A 41 16.12 1.20 5.47
CA LEU A 41 15.49 0.07 4.81
C LEU A 41 16.05 -0.16 3.40
N ALA A 42 16.31 0.92 2.67
CA ALA A 42 16.95 0.90 1.35
C ALA A 42 18.33 0.22 1.40
N ASP A 43 19.14 0.59 2.40
CA ASP A 43 20.45 0.00 2.66
C ASP A 43 20.37 -1.51 2.95
N LYS A 44 19.46 -1.92 3.84
CA LYS A 44 19.27 -3.35 4.19
C LYS A 44 18.70 -4.19 3.05
N MET A 45 17.86 -3.61 2.20
CA MET A 45 17.26 -4.29 1.06
C MET A 45 18.13 -4.24 -0.20
N GLY A 46 19.20 -3.43 -0.21
CA GLY A 46 19.99 -3.16 -1.41
C GLY A 46 19.14 -2.54 -2.53
N LYS A 47 18.16 -1.70 -2.17
CA LYS A 47 17.22 -1.07 -3.10
C LYS A 47 17.40 0.44 -3.11
N ASP A 48 17.00 1.07 -4.20
CA ASP A 48 17.05 2.52 -4.32
C ASP A 48 16.08 3.19 -3.32
N PRO A 49 16.52 4.25 -2.61
CA PRO A 49 15.67 4.94 -1.64
C PRO A 49 14.40 5.54 -2.28
N ALA A 50 14.42 5.91 -3.56
CA ALA A 50 13.24 6.38 -4.27
C ALA A 50 12.22 5.24 -4.45
N THR A 51 12.66 3.99 -4.63
CA THR A 51 11.76 2.82 -4.65
C THR A 51 11.10 2.61 -3.30
N ILE A 52 11.85 2.67 -2.20
CA ILE A 52 11.28 2.57 -0.84
C ILE A 52 10.31 3.73 -0.56
N SER A 53 10.65 4.94 -1.02
CA SER A 53 9.78 6.10 -0.89
C SER A 53 8.45 5.90 -1.61
N LYS A 54 8.47 5.32 -2.82
CA LYS A 54 7.26 4.96 -3.57
C LYS A 54 6.41 3.91 -2.85
N TRP A 55 7.02 3.00 -2.09
CA TRP A 55 6.30 2.04 -1.25
C TRP A 55 5.61 2.72 -0.07
N CYS A 56 6.28 3.69 0.58
CA CYS A 56 5.70 4.48 1.66
C CYS A 56 4.59 5.44 1.19
N THR A 57 4.63 5.94 -0.04
CA THR A 57 3.59 6.80 -0.62
C THR A 57 2.47 6.01 -1.30
N ASN A 58 2.47 4.67 -1.19
CA ASN A 58 1.52 3.77 -1.85
C ASN A 58 1.45 3.95 -3.39
N THR A 59 2.45 4.57 -3.99
CA THR A 59 2.56 4.78 -5.44
C THR A 59 3.03 3.51 -6.15
N SER A 60 3.71 2.62 -5.42
CA SER A 60 4.10 1.30 -5.93
C SER A 60 3.94 0.27 -4.82
N GLN A 61 3.26 -0.83 -5.13
CA GLN A 61 3.08 -1.92 -4.18
C GLN A 61 4.35 -2.79 -4.16
N PRO A 62 4.99 -3.01 -3.00
CA PRO A 62 6.03 -4.03 -2.90
C PRO A 62 5.40 -5.42 -3.04
N SER A 63 6.14 -6.35 -3.64
CA SER A 63 5.75 -7.77 -3.68
C SER A 63 5.64 -8.34 -2.26
N ILE A 64 4.83 -9.39 -2.08
CA ILE A 64 4.65 -10.06 -0.79
C ILE A 64 5.99 -10.56 -0.23
N GLU A 65 6.88 -11.08 -1.07
CA GLU A 65 8.23 -11.50 -0.66
C GLU A 65 9.06 -10.34 -0.08
N THR A 66 8.95 -9.16 -0.68
CA THR A 66 9.61 -7.94 -0.22
C THR A 66 9.05 -7.50 1.12
N LEU A 67 7.72 -7.49 1.26
CA LEU A 67 7.03 -7.24 2.53
C LEU A 67 7.48 -8.21 3.63
N ALA A 68 7.61 -9.51 3.33
CA ALA A 68 8.08 -10.50 4.28
C ALA A 68 9.54 -10.26 4.73
N LYS A 69 10.42 -9.84 3.81
CA LYS A 69 11.80 -9.45 4.14
C LYS A 69 11.84 -8.22 5.04
N VAL A 70 11.03 -7.22 4.72
CA VAL A 70 10.87 -6.00 5.52
C VAL A 70 10.34 -6.34 6.92
N ALA A 71 9.32 -7.18 7.04
CA ALA A 71 8.79 -7.67 8.31
C ALA A 71 9.88 -8.32 9.18
N LYS A 72 10.71 -9.18 8.58
CA LYS A 72 11.86 -9.81 9.26
C LYS A 72 12.91 -8.78 9.70
N LEU A 73 13.22 -7.79 8.88
CA LEU A 73 14.21 -6.74 9.20
C LEU A 73 13.73 -5.80 10.32
N LEU A 74 12.43 -5.56 10.42
CA LEU A 74 11.82 -4.70 11.44
C LEU A 74 11.33 -5.48 12.67
N GLU A 75 11.51 -6.80 12.70
CA GLU A 75 11.00 -7.70 13.75
C GLU A 75 9.51 -7.40 14.03
N ALA A 76 8.72 -7.36 12.94
CA ALA A 76 7.29 -7.09 12.95
C ALA A 76 6.55 -8.21 12.21
N ASP A 77 5.26 -8.38 12.50
CA ASP A 77 4.42 -9.31 11.77
C ASP A 77 4.02 -8.71 10.41
N ILE A 78 3.91 -9.54 9.37
CA ILE A 78 3.53 -9.07 8.03
C ILE A 78 2.11 -8.47 8.00
N ARG A 79 1.23 -8.90 8.91
CA ARG A 79 -0.12 -8.37 9.06
C ARG A 79 -0.12 -6.95 9.61
N ASP A 80 0.90 -6.58 10.39
CA ASP A 80 1.03 -5.22 10.94
C ASP A 80 1.45 -4.19 9.88
N LEU A 81 2.09 -4.66 8.81
CA LEU A 81 2.47 -3.84 7.65
C LEU A 81 1.28 -3.52 6.73
N LEU A 82 0.12 -4.16 6.92
CA LEU A 82 -1.08 -4.01 6.10
C LEU A 82 -2.25 -3.50 6.94
N ILE A 83 -3.16 -2.74 6.33
CA ILE A 83 -4.41 -2.37 7.00
C ILE A 83 -5.37 -3.57 6.99
N PRO A 84 -5.96 -3.95 8.14
CA PRO A 84 -6.99 -4.97 8.17
C PRO A 84 -8.22 -4.51 7.37
N THR A 85 -8.70 -5.36 6.48
CA THR A 85 -9.89 -5.08 5.64
C THR A 85 -11.19 -5.03 6.44
N ASN A 86 -11.19 -5.60 7.65
CA ASN A 86 -12.34 -5.68 8.53
C ASN A 86 -12.06 -4.81 9.76
N LYS A 87 -12.84 -3.73 9.93
CA LYS A 87 -12.96 -3.03 11.20
C LYS A 87 -14.21 -3.58 11.86
N GLU A 88 -14.04 -4.45 12.83
CA GLU A 88 -15.09 -4.74 13.81
C GLU A 88 -15.07 -3.67 14.91
#